data_AF-A0A2U8DVF7-F1
#
_entry.id   AF-A0A2U8DVF7-F1
#
_cell.length_a   1.000
_cell.length_b   1.000
_cell.length_c   1.000
_cell.angle_alpha   90.00
_cell.angle_beta   90.00
_cell.angle_gamma   90.00
#
_symmetry.space_group_name_H-M   'P 1'
#
loop_
_entity.id
_entity.type
_entity.pdbx_description
1 polymer ?
#
loop_
_entity_poly.entity_id
_entity_poly.type
_entity_poly.pdbx_seq_one_letter_code
_entity_poly.pdbx_strand_id
1 'polypeptide(L)'
;MDIKITVTSKPESDEYLKIIYNGKKYALDDFAKNFQDEEDRFKLDKLSENCQFQYKGKVFTYKELCFEINMFCDSLPLLSLYNSKIYPIEKTQIFCIDRDYYAAGKLVESAEKQLMLARFALIKAQCIIDYNVNTSWISGYTGIYYFRSIEVNNSIMWYNNVFDSIMQIVFIAFGIYKKHPQYSEDLDYHKTLKLCDYIFLSKYYGKNKNIPNFKFLWKIISKAHTGNNNVNQWANYIKHKGGISFKGITADDPFSIMVKNPDGESISDTYFEPLQLDLDEVVEELKNSHLILCNVLEEIVDFIGFEKVQFINNGDKLVIPEKEAYKKIIID
;
A
#
# COMPACT_ATOMS: atom_id res chain seq x y z
N MET A 1 34.72 -44.51 15.67
CA MET A 1 33.70 -44.50 14.59
C MET A 1 33.20 -43.07 14.55
N ASP A 2 33.73 -42.26 13.64
CA ASP A 2 33.41 -40.83 13.58
C ASP A 2 32.09 -40.65 12.84
N ILE A 3 31.07 -40.21 13.57
CA ILE A 3 29.78 -39.85 12.99
C ILE A 3 29.91 -38.40 12.52
N LYS A 4 29.93 -38.20 11.20
CA LYS A 4 29.90 -36.87 10.58
C LYS A 4 28.45 -36.51 10.29
N ILE A 5 27.89 -35.60 11.07
CA ILE A 5 26.54 -35.05 10.83
C ILE A 5 26.70 -33.79 9.99
N THR A 6 26.06 -33.75 8.82
CA THR A 6 25.92 -32.55 8.00
C THR A 6 24.49 -32.07 8.12
N VAL A 7 24.32 -30.85 8.63
CA VAL A 7 23.03 -30.17 8.70
C VAL A 7 23.02 -29.08 7.64
N THR A 8 21.99 -29.05 6.82
CA THR A 8 21.77 -28.01 5.81
C THR A 8 20.39 -27.42 6.05
N SER A 9 20.29 -26.10 6.23
CA SER A 9 19.02 -25.39 6.19
C SER A 9 18.82 -24.75 4.82
N LYS A 10 17.58 -24.69 4.37
CA LYS A 10 17.15 -23.98 3.17
C LYS A 10 15.89 -23.18 3.48
N PRO A 11 15.66 -22.04 2.80
CA PRO A 11 14.39 -21.34 2.91
C PRO A 11 13.24 -22.27 2.51
N GLU A 12 12.16 -22.27 3.29
CA GLU A 12 10.96 -23.07 2.99
C GLU A 12 10.38 -22.70 1.60
N SER A 13 10.57 -21.46 1.16
CA SER A 13 10.09 -20.98 -0.13
C SER A 13 10.67 -21.74 -1.32
N ASP A 14 11.83 -22.38 -1.25
CA ASP A 14 12.33 -23.25 -2.33
C ASP A 14 11.36 -24.40 -2.69
N GLU A 15 10.50 -24.79 -1.75
CA GLU A 15 9.50 -25.83 -1.93
C GLU A 15 8.12 -25.31 -2.29
N TYR A 16 7.89 -23.99 -2.22
CA TYR A 16 6.57 -23.41 -2.46
C TYR A 16 6.10 -23.52 -3.91
N LEU A 17 7.00 -23.49 -4.89
CA LEU A 17 6.66 -23.59 -6.31
C LEU A 17 7.41 -24.74 -6.98
N LYS A 18 6.66 -25.63 -7.66
CA LYS A 18 7.20 -26.64 -8.57
C LYS A 18 6.59 -26.49 -9.96
N ILE A 19 7.39 -26.67 -11.01
CA ILE A 19 6.92 -26.71 -12.40
C ILE A 19 6.67 -28.17 -12.79
N ILE A 20 5.51 -28.43 -13.37
CA ILE A 20 5.13 -29.73 -13.93
C ILE A 20 5.18 -29.63 -15.45
N TYR A 21 6.07 -30.40 -16.08
CA TYR A 21 6.25 -30.44 -17.51
C TYR A 21 6.49 -31.88 -17.98
N ASN A 22 5.78 -32.32 -19.03
CA ASN A 22 5.84 -33.69 -19.54
C ASN A 22 5.70 -34.78 -18.47
N GLY A 23 4.79 -34.57 -17.51
CA GLY A 23 4.51 -35.50 -16.41
C GLY A 23 5.58 -35.57 -15.31
N LYS A 24 6.62 -34.75 -15.38
CA LYS A 24 7.68 -34.64 -14.35
C LYS A 24 7.55 -33.33 -13.57
N LYS A 25 7.88 -33.37 -12.28
CA LYS A 25 7.92 -32.20 -11.41
C LYS A 25 9.36 -31.73 -11.24
N TYR A 26 9.56 -30.42 -11.29
CA TYR A 26 10.86 -29.75 -11.20
C TYR A 26 10.79 -28.65 -10.15
N ALA A 27 11.87 -28.47 -9.38
CA ALA A 27 12.12 -27.17 -8.75
C ALA A 27 12.36 -26.12 -9.84
N LEU A 28 12.14 -24.84 -9.53
CA LEU A 28 12.21 -23.78 -10.54
C LEU A 28 13.61 -23.67 -11.17
N ASP A 29 14.66 -23.77 -10.36
CA ASP A 29 16.04 -23.74 -10.81
C ASP A 29 16.41 -24.99 -11.60
N ASP A 30 15.95 -26.17 -11.18
CA ASP A 30 16.14 -27.40 -11.93
C ASP A 30 15.42 -27.37 -13.28
N PHE A 31 14.23 -26.78 -13.36
CA PHE A 31 13.54 -26.57 -14.63
C PHE A 31 14.36 -25.64 -15.53
N ALA A 32 14.82 -24.50 -15.00
CA ALA A 32 15.64 -23.57 -15.75
C ALA A 32 16.92 -24.22 -16.27
N LYS A 33 17.68 -24.93 -15.42
CA LYS A 33 18.91 -25.63 -15.81
C LYS A 33 18.70 -26.65 -16.95
N ASN A 34 17.55 -27.32 -16.97
CA ASN A 34 17.26 -28.36 -17.97
C ASN A 34 16.75 -27.83 -19.31
N PHE A 35 16.09 -26.66 -19.31
CA PHE A 35 15.34 -26.19 -20.49
C PHE A 35 15.72 -24.78 -20.96
N GLN A 36 16.55 -24.06 -20.22
CA GLN A 36 17.07 -22.76 -20.63
C GLN A 36 17.98 -22.91 -21.84
N ASP A 37 18.02 -21.85 -22.64
CA ASP A 37 18.85 -21.73 -23.83
C ASP A 37 19.52 -20.37 -23.77
N GLU A 38 20.85 -20.36 -23.87
CA GLU A 38 21.62 -19.13 -23.77
C GLU A 38 21.38 -18.21 -24.98
N GLU A 39 20.94 -18.77 -26.12
CA GLU A 39 20.65 -18.02 -27.35
C GLU A 39 19.22 -17.48 -27.39
N ASP A 40 18.25 -18.14 -26.72
CA ASP A 40 16.85 -17.68 -26.60
C ASP A 40 16.44 -17.44 -25.14
N ARG A 41 16.64 -16.20 -24.69
CA ARG A 41 16.33 -15.77 -23.31
C ARG A 41 14.84 -15.91 -22.93
N PHE A 42 13.94 -15.99 -23.91
CA PHE A 42 12.50 -16.13 -23.69
C PHE A 42 12.01 -17.58 -23.83
N LYS A 43 12.91 -18.55 -24.06
CA LYS A 43 12.52 -19.95 -24.26
C LYS A 43 11.75 -20.52 -23.08
N LEU A 44 12.19 -20.24 -21.85
CA LEU A 44 11.50 -20.68 -20.64
C LEU A 44 10.10 -20.07 -20.55
N ASP A 45 9.96 -18.78 -20.86
CA ASP A 45 8.67 -18.09 -20.84
C ASP A 45 7.70 -18.69 -21.88
N LYS A 46 8.18 -19.02 -23.09
CA LYS A 46 7.37 -19.71 -24.12
C LYS A 46 7.00 -21.14 -23.70
N LEU A 47 7.93 -21.88 -23.09
CA LEU A 47 7.67 -23.23 -22.59
C LEU A 47 6.66 -23.23 -21.44
N SER A 48 6.64 -22.17 -20.65
CA SER A 48 5.75 -22.01 -19.50
C SER A 48 4.26 -22.12 -19.86
N GLU A 49 3.88 -21.74 -21.10
CA GLU A 49 2.51 -21.86 -21.61
C GLU A 49 1.99 -23.31 -21.65
N ASN A 50 2.91 -24.28 -21.74
CA ASN A 50 2.61 -25.72 -21.77
C ASN A 50 2.86 -26.41 -20.42
N CYS A 51 3.16 -25.65 -19.37
CA CYS A 51 3.45 -26.16 -18.05
C CYS A 51 2.23 -26.06 -17.12
N GLN A 52 2.27 -26.85 -16.04
CA GLN A 52 1.46 -26.61 -14.85
C GLN A 52 2.37 -26.18 -13.70
N PHE A 53 1.81 -25.44 -12.74
CA PHE A 53 2.51 -24.84 -11.62
C PHE A 53 1.87 -25.32 -10.34
N GLN A 54 2.62 -26.03 -9.51
CA GLN A 54 2.19 -26.41 -8.18
C GLN A 54 2.69 -25.36 -7.19
N TYR A 55 1.81 -24.47 -6.74
CA TYR A 55 2.11 -23.44 -5.74
C TYR A 55 1.41 -23.75 -4.41
N LYS A 56 2.18 -23.91 -3.32
CA LYS A 56 1.70 -24.25 -1.96
C LYS A 56 0.62 -25.36 -1.98
N GLY A 57 0.87 -26.41 -2.77
CA GLY A 57 -0.01 -27.57 -2.91
C GLY A 57 -1.13 -27.46 -3.95
N LYS A 58 -1.48 -26.26 -4.41
CA LYS A 58 -2.48 -26.03 -5.47
C LYS A 58 -1.83 -26.09 -6.85
N VAL A 59 -2.52 -26.69 -7.82
CA VAL A 59 -2.01 -26.84 -9.20
C VAL A 59 -2.78 -25.92 -10.13
N PHE A 60 -2.04 -25.16 -10.92
CA PHE A 60 -2.56 -24.21 -11.91
C PHE A 60 -1.95 -24.50 -13.27
N THR A 61 -2.72 -24.35 -14.33
CA THR A 61 -2.19 -24.14 -15.68
C THR A 61 -1.67 -22.71 -15.81
N TYR A 62 -0.80 -22.45 -16.79
CA TYR A 62 -0.38 -21.08 -17.11
C TYR A 62 -1.56 -20.13 -17.33
N LYS A 63 -2.59 -20.60 -18.06
CA LYS A 63 -3.81 -19.82 -18.34
C LYS A 63 -4.59 -19.47 -17.07
N GLU A 64 -4.66 -20.38 -16.11
CA GLU A 64 -5.31 -20.12 -14.82
C GLU A 64 -4.53 -19.07 -14.01
N LEU A 65 -3.19 -19.14 -13.97
CA LEU A 65 -2.38 -18.10 -13.33
C LEU A 65 -2.59 -16.71 -13.97
N CYS A 66 -2.58 -16.63 -15.30
CA CYS A 66 -2.85 -15.37 -16.00
C CYS A 66 -4.27 -14.86 -15.71
N PHE A 67 -5.26 -15.77 -15.68
CA PHE A 67 -6.64 -15.42 -15.38
C PHE A 67 -6.80 -14.90 -13.95
N GLU A 68 -6.19 -15.55 -12.96
CA GLU A 68 -6.21 -15.08 -11.56
C GLU A 68 -5.58 -13.70 -11.42
N ILE A 69 -4.47 -13.43 -12.09
CA ILE A 69 -3.83 -12.11 -12.09
C ILE A 69 -4.72 -11.05 -12.72
N ASN A 70 -5.36 -11.33 -13.85
CA ASN A 70 -6.28 -10.40 -14.49
C ASN A 70 -7.48 -10.10 -13.57
N MET A 71 -8.09 -11.13 -12.98
CA MET A 71 -9.18 -10.97 -12.02
C MET A 71 -8.76 -10.15 -10.79
N PHE A 72 -7.54 -10.37 -10.29
CA PHE A 72 -6.99 -9.58 -9.20
C PHE A 72 -6.80 -8.11 -9.60
N CYS A 73 -6.23 -7.85 -10.78
CA CYS A 73 -6.05 -6.50 -11.31
C CYS A 73 -7.39 -5.75 -11.47
N ASP A 74 -8.41 -6.43 -11.99
CA ASP A 74 -9.76 -5.89 -12.20
C ASP A 74 -10.46 -5.60 -10.87
N SER A 75 -10.14 -6.36 -9.81
CA SER A 75 -10.68 -6.12 -8.47
C SER A 75 -10.08 -4.89 -7.77
N LEU A 76 -9.04 -4.28 -8.33
CA LEU A 76 -8.37 -3.10 -7.79
C LEU A 76 -8.73 -1.86 -8.63
N PRO A 77 -9.77 -1.09 -8.27
CA PRO A 77 -10.21 0.05 -9.06
C PRO A 77 -9.14 1.15 -9.14
N LEU A 78 -9.20 1.93 -10.22
CA LEU A 78 -8.41 3.13 -10.44
C LEU A 78 -9.32 4.36 -10.31
N LEU A 79 -8.85 5.35 -9.56
CA LEU A 79 -9.54 6.61 -9.40
C LEU A 79 -9.01 7.67 -10.38
N SER A 80 -9.91 8.54 -10.82
CA SER A 80 -9.58 9.72 -11.64
C SER A 80 -10.39 10.94 -11.21
N LEU A 81 -10.59 11.08 -9.91
CA LEU A 81 -11.33 12.15 -9.23
C LEU A 81 -10.71 13.51 -9.50
N TYR A 82 -9.38 13.63 -9.43
CA TYR A 82 -8.74 14.92 -9.70
C TYR A 82 -9.03 15.37 -11.13
N ASN A 83 -8.77 14.50 -12.12
CA ASN A 83 -8.99 14.84 -13.53
C ASN A 83 -10.46 15.09 -13.88
N SER A 84 -11.39 14.37 -13.25
CA SER A 84 -12.82 14.47 -13.57
C SER A 84 -13.54 15.60 -12.84
N LYS A 85 -13.22 15.85 -11.56
CA LYS A 85 -13.97 16.78 -10.68
C LYS A 85 -13.23 18.07 -10.35
N ILE A 86 -11.89 18.07 -10.38
CA ILE A 86 -11.07 19.19 -9.83
C ILE A 86 -10.35 19.92 -10.95
N TYR A 87 -9.58 19.21 -11.79
CA TYR A 87 -8.77 19.77 -12.87
C TYR A 87 -9.52 20.74 -13.79
N PRO A 88 -10.77 20.46 -14.23
CA PRO A 88 -11.49 21.35 -15.15
C PRO A 88 -11.74 22.77 -14.61
N ILE A 89 -11.81 22.92 -13.28
CA ILE A 89 -12.13 24.18 -12.60
C ILE A 89 -11.00 24.67 -11.69
N GLU A 90 -9.90 23.92 -11.59
CA GLU A 90 -8.81 24.15 -10.64
C GLU A 90 -8.25 25.57 -10.76
N LYS A 91 -7.83 25.96 -11.97
CA LYS A 91 -7.15 27.25 -12.22
C LYS A 91 -8.12 28.39 -12.47
N THR A 92 -9.32 28.08 -12.97
CA THR A 92 -10.30 29.09 -13.39
C THR A 92 -11.21 29.50 -12.25
N GLN A 93 -11.41 28.65 -11.24
CA GLN A 93 -12.34 28.90 -10.13
C GLN A 93 -11.67 28.65 -8.78
N ILE A 94 -11.22 27.42 -8.51
CA ILE A 94 -10.76 27.02 -7.17
C ILE A 94 -9.58 27.87 -6.70
N PHE A 95 -8.53 28.00 -7.52
CA PHE A 95 -7.32 28.76 -7.18
C PHE A 95 -7.62 30.23 -6.87
N CYS A 96 -8.58 30.83 -7.60
CA CYS A 96 -8.94 32.23 -7.44
C CYS A 96 -9.83 32.48 -6.21
N ILE A 97 -10.67 31.51 -5.85
CA ILE A 97 -11.67 31.65 -4.79
C ILE A 97 -11.14 31.16 -3.44
N ASP A 98 -10.48 30.01 -3.39
CA ASP A 98 -10.02 29.40 -2.13
C ASP A 98 -8.72 28.60 -2.31
N ARG A 99 -7.63 29.15 -1.78
CA ARG A 99 -6.30 28.54 -1.83
C ARG A 99 -6.17 27.26 -1.00
N ASP A 100 -6.94 27.13 0.08
CA ASP A 100 -6.95 25.92 0.92
C ASP A 100 -7.62 24.78 0.15
N TYR A 101 -8.74 25.04 -0.54
CA TYR A 101 -9.36 24.07 -1.45
C TYR A 101 -8.45 23.73 -2.63
N TYR A 102 -7.75 24.71 -3.21
CA TYR A 102 -6.78 24.42 -4.28
C TYR A 102 -5.68 23.46 -3.80
N ALA A 103 -5.09 23.72 -2.63
CA ALA A 103 -4.07 22.85 -2.03
C ALA A 103 -4.62 21.46 -1.72
N ALA A 104 -5.84 21.37 -1.18
CA ALA A 104 -6.52 20.10 -0.96
C ALA A 104 -6.75 19.33 -2.28
N GLY A 105 -7.11 20.01 -3.36
CA GLY A 105 -7.23 19.41 -4.68
C GLY A 105 -5.92 18.82 -5.20
N LYS A 106 -4.79 19.50 -4.95
CA LYS A 106 -3.45 18.95 -5.24
C LYS A 106 -3.09 17.73 -4.39
N LEU A 107 -3.58 17.67 -3.15
CA LEU A 107 -3.42 16.48 -2.31
C LEU A 107 -4.26 15.31 -2.81
N VAL A 108 -5.45 15.55 -3.40
CA VAL A 108 -6.23 14.50 -4.08
C VAL A 108 -5.42 13.93 -5.25
N GLU A 109 -4.83 14.78 -6.09
CA GLU A 109 -3.94 14.33 -7.19
C GLU A 109 -2.78 13.47 -6.66
N SER A 110 -2.18 13.88 -5.54
CA SER A 110 -1.09 13.13 -4.91
C SER A 110 -1.56 11.78 -4.35
N ALA A 111 -2.71 11.74 -3.68
CA ALA A 111 -3.29 10.53 -3.12
C ALA A 111 -3.61 9.51 -4.22
N GLU A 112 -4.16 9.94 -5.36
CA GLU A 112 -4.43 9.05 -6.51
C GLU A 112 -3.15 8.46 -7.10
N LYS A 113 -2.07 9.25 -7.21
CA LYS A 113 -0.76 8.77 -7.67
C LYS A 113 -0.18 7.72 -6.70
N GLN A 114 -0.24 7.98 -5.39
CA GLN A 114 0.23 7.04 -4.37
C GLN A 114 -0.58 5.74 -4.38
N LEU A 115 -1.90 5.84 -4.55
CA LEU A 115 -2.79 4.69 -4.65
C LEU A 115 -2.48 3.84 -5.89
N MET A 116 -2.15 4.47 -7.02
CA MET A 116 -1.71 3.78 -8.24
C MET A 116 -0.38 3.06 -8.04
N LEU A 117 0.58 3.66 -7.33
CA LEU A 117 1.85 3.02 -6.98
C LEU A 117 1.63 1.82 -6.03
N ALA A 118 0.77 1.97 -5.03
CA ALA A 118 0.40 0.89 -4.11
C ALA A 118 -0.22 -0.30 -4.86
N ARG A 119 -1.14 0.00 -5.79
CA ARG A 119 -1.81 -0.98 -6.66
C ARG A 119 -0.81 -1.72 -7.54
N PHE A 120 0.11 -1.01 -8.20
CA PHE A 120 1.11 -1.62 -9.06
C PHE A 120 1.99 -2.61 -8.30
N ALA A 121 2.50 -2.19 -7.14
CA ALA A 121 3.29 -3.06 -6.27
C ALA A 121 2.47 -4.28 -5.79
N LEU A 122 1.19 -4.09 -5.42
CA LEU A 122 0.33 -5.19 -4.99
C LEU A 122 0.08 -6.23 -6.10
N ILE A 123 -0.14 -5.78 -7.34
CA ILE A 123 -0.28 -6.66 -8.50
C ILE A 123 1.00 -7.47 -8.73
N LYS A 124 2.16 -6.82 -8.62
CA LYS A 124 3.47 -7.51 -8.71
C LYS A 124 3.66 -8.54 -7.60
N ALA A 125 3.23 -8.24 -6.38
CA ALA A 125 3.26 -9.18 -5.25
C ALA A 125 2.32 -10.38 -5.45
N GLN A 126 1.20 -10.22 -6.15
CA GLN A 126 0.28 -11.32 -6.45
C GLN A 126 0.83 -12.29 -7.51
N CYS A 127 1.76 -11.86 -8.37
CA CYS A 127 2.35 -12.71 -9.40
C CYS A 127 3.16 -13.85 -8.77
N ILE A 128 2.58 -15.05 -8.71
CA ILE A 128 3.25 -16.26 -8.21
C ILE A 128 4.53 -16.54 -9.02
N ILE A 129 4.53 -16.30 -10.31
CA ILE A 129 5.71 -16.43 -11.17
C ILE A 129 5.86 -15.16 -12.01
N ASP A 130 7.10 -14.68 -12.16
CA ASP A 130 7.45 -13.61 -13.10
C ASP A 130 8.23 -14.20 -14.28
N TYR A 131 8.32 -13.44 -15.37
CA TYR A 131 9.11 -13.81 -16.53
C TYR A 131 10.58 -14.04 -16.14
N ASN A 132 11.20 -15.05 -16.73
CA ASN A 132 12.59 -15.42 -16.47
C ASN A 132 13.57 -14.27 -16.72
N VAL A 133 13.24 -13.40 -17.69
CA VAL A 133 14.05 -12.20 -17.99
C VAL A 133 14.01 -11.14 -16.88
N ASN A 134 12.96 -11.10 -16.06
CA ASN A 134 12.82 -10.17 -14.95
C ASN A 134 13.51 -10.72 -13.69
N THR A 135 13.31 -12.01 -13.43
CA THR A 135 13.97 -12.74 -12.33
C THR A 135 14.44 -14.08 -12.86
N SER A 136 15.76 -14.29 -12.91
CA SER A 136 16.34 -15.52 -13.45
C SER A 136 15.85 -16.74 -12.66
N TRP A 137 15.17 -17.66 -13.34
CA TRP A 137 14.62 -18.88 -12.73
C TRP A 137 15.73 -19.83 -12.24
N ILE A 138 16.96 -19.71 -12.76
CA ILE A 138 18.14 -20.42 -12.24
C ILE A 138 18.40 -20.11 -10.75
N SER A 139 17.98 -18.93 -10.28
CA SER A 139 18.11 -18.55 -8.86
C SER A 139 17.12 -19.25 -7.93
N GLY A 140 16.19 -20.05 -8.48
CA GLY A 140 15.18 -20.76 -7.71
C GLY A 140 14.00 -19.86 -7.31
N TYR A 141 13.02 -20.46 -6.63
CA TYR A 141 11.79 -19.74 -6.29
C TYR A 141 11.98 -18.74 -5.15
N THR A 142 12.93 -18.97 -4.25
CA THR A 142 13.26 -18.03 -3.17
C THR A 142 13.52 -16.61 -3.70
N GLY A 143 14.19 -16.47 -4.86
CA GLY A 143 14.43 -15.16 -5.48
C GLY A 143 13.14 -14.44 -5.87
N ILE A 144 12.22 -15.14 -6.55
CA ILE A 144 10.90 -14.59 -6.92
C ILE A 144 10.09 -14.26 -5.67
N TYR A 145 10.05 -15.15 -4.68
CA TYR A 145 9.34 -14.95 -3.43
C TYR A 145 9.87 -13.73 -2.64
N TYR A 146 11.19 -13.51 -2.69
CA TYR A 146 11.82 -12.33 -2.12
C TYR A 146 11.40 -11.04 -2.81
N PHE A 147 11.35 -11.02 -4.15
CA PHE A 147 10.83 -9.85 -4.88
C PHE A 147 9.35 -9.58 -4.58
N ARG A 148 8.51 -10.63 -4.53
CA ARG A 148 7.11 -10.49 -4.10
C ARG A 148 7.02 -9.84 -2.71
N SER A 149 7.89 -10.24 -1.78
CA SER A 149 7.96 -9.69 -0.42
C SER A 149 8.33 -8.20 -0.41
N ILE A 150 9.27 -7.77 -1.25
CA ILE A 150 9.62 -6.35 -1.42
C ILE A 150 8.41 -5.56 -1.94
N GLU A 151 7.69 -6.10 -2.92
CA GLU A 151 6.54 -5.41 -3.49
C GLU A 151 5.36 -5.31 -2.51
N VAL A 152 5.18 -6.30 -1.62
CA VAL A 152 4.27 -6.18 -0.48
C VAL A 152 4.68 -5.02 0.43
N ASN A 153 5.97 -4.91 0.79
CA ASN A 153 6.47 -3.81 1.63
C ASN A 153 6.24 -2.45 0.97
N ASN A 154 6.49 -2.34 -0.34
CA ASN A 154 6.24 -1.12 -1.11
C ASN A 154 4.74 -0.76 -1.06
N SER A 155 3.87 -1.75 -1.28
CA SER A 155 2.42 -1.57 -1.26
C SER A 155 1.93 -1.08 0.10
N ILE A 156 2.40 -1.69 1.20
CA ILE A 156 2.11 -1.26 2.59
C ILE A 156 2.46 0.21 2.79
N MET A 157 3.66 0.62 2.38
CA MET A 157 4.14 1.98 2.57
C MET A 157 3.28 2.99 1.78
N TRP A 158 2.94 2.67 0.54
CA TRP A 158 2.10 3.54 -0.27
C TRP A 158 0.67 3.63 0.24
N TYR A 159 0.04 2.52 0.64
CA TYR A 159 -1.30 2.58 1.25
C TYR A 159 -1.31 3.36 2.56
N ASN A 160 -0.27 3.25 3.40
CA ASN A 160 -0.14 4.10 4.58
C ASN A 160 -0.07 5.59 4.19
N ASN A 161 0.70 5.94 3.15
CA ASN A 161 0.83 7.33 2.69
C ASN A 161 -0.48 7.87 2.10
N VAL A 162 -1.30 7.02 1.44
CA VAL A 162 -2.63 7.40 0.96
C VAL A 162 -3.53 7.78 2.14
N PHE A 163 -3.51 7.02 3.25
CA PHE A 163 -4.26 7.38 4.45
C PHE A 163 -3.80 8.71 5.05
N ASP A 164 -2.49 8.96 5.11
CA ASP A 164 -1.94 10.25 5.55
C ASP A 164 -2.42 11.39 4.62
N SER A 165 -2.45 11.17 3.31
CA SER A 165 -2.95 12.13 2.32
C SER A 165 -4.46 12.40 2.51
N ILE A 166 -5.28 11.38 2.79
CA ILE A 166 -6.71 11.54 3.10
C ILE A 166 -6.91 12.47 4.29
N MET A 167 -6.14 12.28 5.36
CA MET A 167 -6.20 13.17 6.53
C MET A 167 -5.77 14.59 6.18
N GLN A 168 -4.69 14.75 5.41
CA GLN A 168 -4.17 16.05 4.98
C GLN A 168 -5.14 16.81 4.07
N ILE A 169 -5.84 16.13 3.16
CA ILE A 169 -6.88 16.71 2.30
C ILE A 169 -7.92 17.41 3.17
N VAL A 170 -8.43 16.71 4.18
CA VAL A 170 -9.43 17.25 5.11
C VAL A 170 -8.87 18.38 5.97
N PHE A 171 -7.67 18.18 6.52
CA PHE A 171 -6.98 19.12 7.38
C PHE A 171 -6.77 20.48 6.70
N ILE A 172 -6.42 20.46 5.42
CA ILE A 172 -6.21 21.64 4.60
C ILE A 172 -7.54 22.22 4.10
N ALA A 173 -8.43 21.43 3.48
CA ALA A 173 -9.66 21.94 2.84
C ALA A 173 -10.52 22.80 3.79
N PHE A 174 -10.66 22.35 5.04
CA PHE A 174 -11.46 23.05 6.04
C PHE A 174 -10.65 23.99 6.94
N GLY A 175 -9.35 24.19 6.67
CA GLY A 175 -8.51 25.10 7.45
C GLY A 175 -8.26 24.65 8.90
N ILE A 176 -8.44 23.36 9.20
CA ILE A 176 -8.26 22.79 10.54
C ILE A 176 -6.83 23.05 11.05
N TYR A 177 -5.86 23.07 10.14
CA TYR A 177 -4.46 23.33 10.46
C TYR A 177 -4.21 24.64 11.22
N LYS A 178 -5.06 25.67 11.00
CA LYS A 178 -4.98 26.95 11.71
C LYS A 178 -5.29 26.83 13.20
N LYS A 179 -5.87 25.71 13.63
CA LYS A 179 -6.18 25.41 15.04
C LYS A 179 -5.13 24.50 15.69
N HIS A 180 -4.08 24.11 14.97
CA HIS A 180 -2.99 23.34 15.54
C HIS A 180 -2.13 24.23 16.45
N PRO A 181 -1.75 23.79 17.68
CA PRO A 181 -1.00 24.63 18.62
C PRO A 181 0.38 25.10 18.12
N GLN A 182 0.96 24.37 17.19
CA GLN A 182 2.26 24.67 16.58
C GLN A 182 2.14 25.43 15.25
N TYR A 183 0.92 25.77 14.81
CA TYR A 183 0.74 26.51 13.56
C TYR A 183 1.11 27.98 13.73
N SER A 184 1.77 28.53 12.71
CA SER A 184 2.04 29.96 12.54
C SER A 184 2.00 30.33 11.06
N GLU A 185 1.70 31.60 10.75
CA GLU A 185 1.52 32.07 9.36
C GLU A 185 2.79 32.01 8.50
N ASP A 186 3.96 31.96 9.12
CA ASP A 186 5.27 31.82 8.47
C ASP A 186 5.61 30.36 8.11
N LEU A 187 4.81 29.38 8.54
CA LEU A 187 5.03 27.99 8.16
C LEU A 187 4.80 27.80 6.67
N ASP A 188 5.80 27.19 6.02
CA ASP A 188 5.63 26.70 4.67
C ASP A 188 4.61 25.54 4.61
N TYR A 189 4.16 25.27 3.39
CA TYR A 189 3.16 24.25 3.12
C TYR A 189 3.58 22.85 3.64
N HIS A 190 4.83 22.45 3.45
CA HIS A 190 5.31 21.13 3.86
C HIS A 190 5.36 20.99 5.38
N LYS A 191 5.78 22.03 6.09
CA LYS A 191 5.74 22.06 7.56
C LYS A 191 4.31 22.04 8.07
N THR A 192 3.38 22.72 7.40
CA THR A 192 1.95 22.67 7.74
C THR A 192 1.41 21.24 7.63
N LEU A 193 1.72 20.51 6.56
CA LEU A 193 1.27 19.12 6.39
C LEU A 193 1.82 18.17 7.47
N LYS A 194 3.04 18.42 7.98
CA LYS A 194 3.62 17.63 9.09
C LYS A 194 2.87 17.75 10.41
N LEU A 195 2.05 18.80 10.59
CA LEU A 195 1.20 18.96 11.76
C LEU A 195 -0.06 18.07 11.69
N CYS A 196 -0.34 17.47 10.55
CA CYS A 196 -1.48 16.60 10.36
C CYS A 196 -1.16 15.18 10.86
N ASP A 197 -1.72 14.81 12.01
CA ASP A 197 -1.75 13.43 12.47
C ASP A 197 -3.14 13.03 12.97
N TYR A 198 -3.36 11.71 13.08
CA TYR A 198 -4.65 11.17 13.50
C TYR A 198 -5.02 11.55 14.94
N ILE A 199 -4.03 11.66 15.84
CA ILE A 199 -4.25 11.97 17.25
C ILE A 199 -4.80 13.40 17.39
N PHE A 200 -4.19 14.34 16.68
CA PHE A 200 -4.63 15.72 16.63
C PHE A 200 -6.04 15.82 16.03
N LEU A 201 -6.27 15.25 14.85
CA LEU A 201 -7.58 15.31 14.19
C LEU A 201 -8.69 14.68 15.06
N SER A 202 -8.41 13.55 15.71
CA SER A 202 -9.33 12.87 16.63
C SER A 202 -9.67 13.73 17.85
N LYS A 203 -8.66 14.33 18.50
CA LYS A 203 -8.86 15.27 19.61
C LYS A 203 -9.64 16.50 19.18
N TYR A 204 -9.32 17.04 18.01
CA TYR A 204 -9.99 18.21 17.46
C TYR A 204 -11.46 17.92 17.17
N TYR A 205 -11.78 16.81 16.51
CA TYR A 205 -13.16 16.35 16.35
C TYR A 205 -13.86 16.16 17.71
N GLY A 206 -13.18 15.54 18.68
CA GLY A 206 -13.74 15.28 20.02
C GLY A 206 -14.24 16.54 20.73
N LYS A 207 -13.55 17.67 20.55
CA LYS A 207 -13.92 18.98 21.11
C LYS A 207 -14.98 19.74 20.30
N ASN A 208 -15.14 19.38 19.02
CA ASN A 208 -15.92 20.14 18.05
C ASN A 208 -17.06 19.33 17.42
N LYS A 209 -17.60 18.34 18.13
CA LYS A 209 -18.66 17.44 17.64
C LYS A 209 -19.95 18.16 17.20
N ASN A 210 -20.17 19.37 17.69
CA ASN A 210 -21.35 20.17 17.40
C ASN A 210 -21.26 20.94 16.07
N ILE A 211 -20.07 21.02 15.45
CA ILE A 211 -19.93 21.67 14.14
C ILE A 211 -20.75 20.86 13.11
N PRO A 212 -21.63 21.52 12.32
CA PRO A 212 -22.41 20.85 11.29
C PRO A 212 -21.56 20.00 10.36
N ASN A 213 -22.07 18.83 9.96
CA ASN A 213 -21.42 17.86 9.08
C ASN A 213 -20.10 17.24 9.59
N PHE A 214 -19.53 17.69 10.71
CA PHE A 214 -18.25 17.19 11.19
C PHE A 214 -18.31 15.73 11.63
N LYS A 215 -19.43 15.30 12.25
CA LYS A 215 -19.68 13.88 12.59
C LYS A 215 -19.68 12.98 11.36
N PHE A 216 -20.24 13.44 10.25
CA PHE A 216 -20.28 12.68 9.00
C PHE A 216 -18.88 12.53 8.41
N LEU A 217 -18.13 13.64 8.32
CA LEU A 217 -16.73 13.64 7.89
C LEU A 217 -15.87 12.72 8.76
N TRP A 218 -16.02 12.77 10.08
CA TRP A 218 -15.25 11.92 10.99
C TRP A 218 -15.56 10.44 10.82
N LYS A 219 -16.81 10.09 10.48
CA LYS A 219 -17.19 8.70 10.15
C LYS A 219 -16.41 8.19 8.93
N ILE A 220 -16.23 9.03 7.90
CA ILE A 220 -15.45 8.70 6.70
C ILE A 220 -13.98 8.43 7.06
N ILE A 221 -13.36 9.34 7.83
CA ILE A 221 -11.95 9.22 8.25
C ILE A 221 -11.74 7.99 9.15
N SER A 222 -12.65 7.76 10.08
CA SER A 222 -12.57 6.62 11.02
C SER A 222 -12.68 5.28 10.28
N LYS A 223 -13.51 5.20 9.23
CA LYS A 223 -13.60 4.01 8.36
C LYS A 223 -12.24 3.68 7.73
N ALA A 224 -11.54 4.71 7.22
CA ALA A 224 -10.20 4.55 6.66
C ALA A 224 -9.18 4.10 7.71
N HIS A 225 -9.21 4.71 8.90
CA HIS A 225 -8.30 4.36 9.98
C HIS A 225 -8.48 2.91 10.45
N THR A 226 -9.73 2.48 10.67
CA THR A 226 -10.02 1.09 11.07
C THR A 226 -9.69 0.10 9.96
N GLY A 227 -10.06 0.40 8.71
CA GLY A 227 -9.80 -0.46 7.55
C GLY A 227 -8.33 -0.56 7.13
N ASN A 228 -7.49 0.37 7.60
CA ASN A 228 -6.06 0.41 7.31
C ASN A 228 -5.20 0.16 8.56
N ASN A 229 -5.80 -0.35 9.66
CA ASN A 229 -5.12 -0.51 10.94
C ASN A 229 -3.89 -1.44 10.84
N ASN A 230 -4.04 -2.60 10.20
CA ASN A 230 -2.94 -3.55 10.04
C ASN A 230 -1.82 -2.96 9.16
N VAL A 231 -2.18 -2.31 8.05
CA VAL A 231 -1.24 -1.59 7.17
C VAL A 231 -0.47 -0.52 7.92
N ASN A 232 -1.12 0.27 8.77
CA ASN A 232 -0.45 1.27 9.59
C ASN A 232 0.54 0.64 10.58
N GLN A 233 0.15 -0.46 11.22
CA GLN A 233 1.05 -1.20 12.10
C GLN A 233 2.26 -1.71 11.32
N TRP A 234 2.06 -2.40 10.20
CA TRP A 234 3.15 -2.92 9.37
C TRP A 234 4.06 -1.81 8.84
N ALA A 235 3.51 -0.68 8.37
CA ALA A 235 4.29 0.47 7.94
C ALA A 235 5.16 1.03 9.08
N ASN A 236 4.65 1.06 10.31
CA ASN A 236 5.45 1.45 11.48
C ASN A 236 6.57 0.44 11.78
N TYR A 237 6.34 -0.87 11.60
CA TYR A 237 7.39 -1.87 11.72
C TYR A 237 8.48 -1.68 10.65
N ILE A 238 8.08 -1.44 9.40
CA ILE A 238 8.99 -1.15 8.28
C ILE A 238 9.84 0.09 8.56
N LYS A 239 9.23 1.18 9.02
CA LYS A 239 9.94 2.47 9.25
C LYS A 239 10.84 2.45 10.49
N HIS A 240 10.44 1.76 11.56
CA HIS A 240 11.01 2.03 12.90
C HIS A 240 11.41 0.79 13.71
N LYS A 241 11.07 -0.43 13.30
CA LYS A 241 11.27 -1.64 14.13
C LYS A 241 12.03 -2.76 13.41
N GLY A 242 12.94 -2.41 12.49
CA GLY A 242 13.80 -3.38 11.83
C GLY A 242 13.17 -4.11 10.63
N GLY A 243 11.97 -3.71 10.20
CA GLY A 243 11.31 -4.30 9.03
C GLY A 243 10.16 -5.25 9.37
N ILE A 244 9.57 -5.80 8.32
CA ILE A 244 8.74 -7.01 8.38
C ILE A 244 9.42 -8.09 7.54
N SER A 245 9.28 -9.35 7.95
CA SER A 245 9.74 -10.51 7.20
C SER A 245 8.55 -11.41 6.86
N PHE A 246 8.74 -12.31 5.91
CA PHE A 246 7.71 -13.23 5.46
C PHE A 246 8.12 -14.66 5.71
N LYS A 247 7.15 -15.48 6.12
CA LYS A 247 7.37 -16.91 6.35
C LYS A 247 7.97 -17.57 5.11
N GLY A 248 8.99 -18.39 5.34
CA GLY A 248 9.70 -19.16 4.32
C GLY A 248 10.77 -18.43 3.52
N ILE A 249 11.03 -17.14 3.78
CA ILE A 249 12.06 -16.36 3.07
C ILE A 249 13.47 -16.63 3.60
N THR A 250 13.60 -16.85 4.91
CA THR A 250 14.85 -17.14 5.59
C THR A 250 14.87 -18.64 5.89
N ALA A 251 16.05 -19.26 5.77
CA ALA A 251 16.23 -20.64 6.22
C ALA A 251 16.14 -20.69 7.75
N ASP A 252 15.45 -21.70 8.28
CA ASP A 252 15.43 -21.93 9.73
C ASP A 252 16.85 -22.17 10.24
N ASP A 253 17.21 -21.57 11.37
CA ASP A 253 18.48 -21.88 12.01
C ASP A 253 18.40 -23.31 12.60
N PRO A 254 19.30 -24.23 12.22
CA PRO A 254 19.32 -25.56 12.80
C PRO A 254 19.64 -25.56 14.30
N PHE A 255 20.05 -24.43 14.87
CA PHE A 255 20.37 -24.28 16.28
C PHE A 255 19.66 -23.05 16.88
N SER A 256 19.33 -23.13 18.17
CA SER A 256 18.85 -21.99 18.95
C SER A 256 19.80 -21.76 20.12
N ILE A 257 20.25 -20.53 20.32
CA ILE A 257 21.14 -20.13 21.40
C ILE A 257 20.32 -19.48 22.52
N MET A 258 20.37 -20.07 23.71
CA MET A 258 19.90 -19.44 24.95
C MET A 258 21.08 -18.99 25.80
N VAL A 259 21.17 -17.69 26.05
CA VAL A 259 22.15 -17.09 26.95
C VAL A 259 21.47 -16.83 28.28
N LYS A 260 22.03 -17.37 29.36
CA LYS A 260 21.58 -17.08 30.72
C LYS A 260 22.44 -15.97 31.31
N ASN A 261 21.83 -14.85 31.62
CA ASN A 261 22.49 -13.71 32.26
C ASN A 261 22.88 -14.07 33.70
N PRO A 262 23.90 -13.39 34.28
CA PRO A 262 24.28 -13.53 35.69
C PRO A 262 23.09 -13.32 36.66
N ASP A 263 22.12 -12.52 36.23
CA ASP A 263 20.94 -12.12 37.00
C ASP A 263 19.82 -13.19 36.97
N GLY A 264 20.03 -14.28 36.22
CA GLY A 264 19.11 -15.40 36.10
C GLY A 264 18.13 -15.33 34.92
N GLU A 265 17.99 -14.17 34.29
CA GLU A 265 17.20 -14.00 33.06
C GLU A 265 17.82 -14.76 31.88
N SER A 266 16.98 -15.42 31.08
CA SER A 266 17.42 -16.11 29.87
C SER A 266 16.98 -15.32 28.65
N ILE A 267 17.93 -15.01 27.77
CA ILE A 267 17.70 -14.33 26.50
C ILE A 267 17.90 -15.36 25.38
N SER A 268 16.94 -15.46 24.47
CA SER A 268 17.07 -16.23 23.23
C SER A 268 17.57 -15.32 22.11
N ASP A 269 18.34 -15.88 21.20
CA ASP A 269 18.73 -15.28 19.92
C ASP A 269 17.55 -14.84 19.02
N THR A 270 16.35 -15.39 19.21
CA THR A 270 15.14 -14.99 18.45
C THR A 270 14.55 -13.64 18.87
N TYR A 271 15.04 -13.03 19.96
CA TYR A 271 14.48 -11.78 20.51
C TYR A 271 14.62 -10.57 19.56
N PHE A 272 15.48 -10.66 18.54
CA PHE A 272 15.74 -9.61 17.55
C PHE A 272 15.08 -9.88 16.19
N GLU A 273 14.27 -10.93 16.06
CA GLU A 273 13.64 -11.26 14.79
C GLU A 273 12.55 -10.25 14.40
N PRO A 274 12.47 -9.89 13.11
CA PRO A 274 11.41 -9.02 12.60
C PRO A 274 10.04 -9.71 12.71
N LEU A 275 8.98 -8.90 12.70
CA LEU A 275 7.61 -9.42 12.63
C LEU A 275 7.46 -10.31 11.38
N GLN A 276 7.14 -11.60 11.59
CA GLN A 276 6.91 -12.55 10.51
C GLN A 276 5.42 -12.61 10.12
N LEU A 277 5.15 -12.45 8.82
CA LEU A 277 3.80 -12.49 8.24
C LEU A 277 3.70 -13.57 7.14
N ASP A 278 2.49 -14.03 6.84
CA ASP A 278 2.26 -14.81 5.61
C ASP A 278 2.05 -13.85 4.44
N LEU A 279 2.79 -14.05 3.35
CA LEU A 279 2.78 -13.15 2.21
C LEU A 279 1.43 -13.12 1.50
N ASP A 280 0.79 -14.27 1.29
CA ASP A 280 -0.45 -14.35 0.51
C ASP A 280 -1.64 -13.82 1.34
N GLU A 281 -1.63 -14.02 2.67
CA GLU A 281 -2.59 -13.41 3.58
C GLU A 281 -2.49 -11.87 3.57
N VAL A 282 -1.26 -11.34 3.65
CA VAL A 282 -1.02 -9.89 3.59
C VAL A 282 -1.48 -9.30 2.26
N VAL A 283 -1.26 -9.98 1.14
CA VAL A 283 -1.72 -9.51 -0.18
C VAL A 283 -3.25 -9.35 -0.22
N GLU A 284 -4.01 -10.30 0.35
CA GLU A 284 -5.48 -10.18 0.41
C GLU A 284 -5.93 -9.07 1.38
N GLU A 285 -5.24 -8.87 2.50
CA GLU A 285 -5.50 -7.73 3.39
C GLU A 285 -5.25 -6.38 2.69
N LEU A 286 -4.16 -6.26 1.93
CA LEU A 286 -3.84 -5.05 1.19
C LEU A 286 -4.84 -4.76 0.06
N LYS A 287 -5.38 -5.79 -0.59
CA LYS A 287 -6.50 -5.63 -1.53
C LYS A 287 -7.72 -5.04 -0.84
N ASN A 288 -8.05 -5.49 0.36
CA ASN A 288 -9.15 -4.90 1.13
C ASN A 288 -8.86 -3.44 1.53
N SER A 289 -7.63 -3.14 1.95
CA SER A 289 -7.21 -1.76 2.22
C SER A 289 -7.30 -0.87 0.97
N HIS A 290 -6.92 -1.37 -0.21
CA HIS A 290 -7.08 -0.66 -1.49
C HIS A 290 -8.52 -0.22 -1.71
N LEU A 291 -9.47 -1.16 -1.61
CA LEU A 291 -10.90 -0.90 -1.80
C LEU A 291 -11.42 0.12 -0.79
N ILE A 292 -11.03 0.00 0.48
CA ILE A 292 -11.45 0.92 1.54
C ILE A 292 -10.92 2.33 1.26
N LEU A 293 -9.64 2.46 0.91
CA LEU A 293 -9.01 3.75 0.63
C LEU A 293 -9.59 4.41 -0.63
N CYS A 294 -9.92 3.63 -1.67
CA CYS A 294 -10.63 4.14 -2.84
C CYS A 294 -11.97 4.75 -2.44
N ASN A 295 -12.82 3.96 -1.77
CA ASN A 295 -14.15 4.39 -1.35
C ASN A 295 -14.09 5.63 -0.43
N VAL A 296 -13.14 5.66 0.51
CA VAL A 296 -12.97 6.81 1.40
C VAL A 296 -12.54 8.05 0.62
N LEU A 297 -11.60 7.93 -0.32
CA LEU A 297 -11.14 9.08 -1.10
C LEU A 297 -12.27 9.66 -1.97
N GLU A 298 -13.08 8.80 -2.59
CA GLU A 298 -14.31 9.21 -3.28
C GLU A 298 -15.28 9.93 -2.34
N GLU A 299 -15.60 9.32 -1.18
CA GLU A 299 -16.49 9.90 -0.17
C GLU A 299 -15.98 11.27 0.33
N ILE A 300 -14.66 11.44 0.51
CA ILE A 300 -14.05 12.71 0.92
C ILE A 300 -14.17 13.76 -0.20
N VAL A 301 -13.88 13.41 -1.45
CA VAL A 301 -13.99 14.35 -2.58
C VAL A 301 -15.44 14.82 -2.75
N ASP A 302 -16.41 13.90 -2.68
CA ASP A 302 -17.84 14.23 -2.73
C ASP A 302 -18.31 15.02 -1.51
N PHE A 303 -17.71 14.74 -0.34
CA PHE A 303 -17.99 15.51 0.86
C PHE A 303 -17.49 16.94 0.71
N ILE A 304 -16.27 17.17 0.24
CA ILE A 304 -15.70 18.50 0.04
C ILE A 304 -16.48 19.28 -1.02
N GLY A 305 -16.86 18.62 -2.12
CA GLY A 305 -17.65 19.20 -3.21
C GLY A 305 -16.89 20.32 -3.93
N PHE A 306 -15.70 20.02 -4.45
CA PHE A 306 -14.84 21.00 -5.13
C PHE A 306 -15.57 21.73 -6.27
N GLU A 307 -16.49 21.05 -6.95
CA GLU A 307 -17.30 21.57 -8.06
C GLU A 307 -18.23 22.72 -7.66
N LYS A 308 -18.49 22.90 -6.36
CA LYS A 308 -19.32 23.99 -5.82
C LYS A 308 -18.58 25.32 -5.71
N VAL A 309 -17.26 25.31 -5.86
CA VAL A 309 -16.44 26.52 -5.79
C VAL A 309 -16.58 27.29 -7.10
N GLN A 310 -17.57 28.18 -7.19
CA GLN A 310 -17.89 28.92 -8.41
C GLN A 310 -18.06 30.41 -8.12
N PHE A 311 -17.71 31.26 -9.08
CA PHE A 311 -18.00 32.69 -9.00
C PHE A 311 -19.51 32.94 -9.02
N ILE A 312 -19.96 33.93 -8.25
CA ILE A 312 -21.33 34.43 -8.34
C ILE A 312 -21.35 35.49 -9.44
N ASN A 313 -22.26 35.30 -10.41
CA ASN A 313 -22.51 36.32 -11.42
C ASN A 313 -23.36 37.45 -10.80
N ASN A 314 -22.81 38.66 -10.76
CA ASN A 314 -23.51 39.88 -10.33
C ASN A 314 -23.48 40.93 -11.46
N GLY A 315 -24.19 40.62 -12.55
CA GLY A 315 -24.23 41.45 -13.76
C GLY A 315 -22.95 41.32 -14.57
N ASP A 316 -22.22 42.42 -14.73
CA ASP A 316 -20.96 42.43 -15.51
C ASP A 316 -19.74 42.02 -14.68
N LYS A 317 -19.93 41.63 -13.40
CA LYS A 317 -18.84 41.28 -12.48
C LYS A 317 -18.98 39.86 -11.95
N LEU A 318 -17.84 39.17 -11.88
CA LEU A 318 -17.69 37.93 -11.13
C LEU A 318 -17.29 38.26 -9.69
N VAL A 319 -18.03 37.72 -8.73
CA VAL A 319 -17.82 37.94 -7.30
C VAL A 319 -17.39 36.64 -6.64
N ILE A 320 -16.38 36.70 -5.78
CA ILE A 320 -15.95 35.56 -4.96
C ILE A 320 -17.05 35.28 -3.93
N PRO A 321 -17.60 34.05 -3.88
CA PRO A 321 -18.65 33.70 -2.91
C PRO A 321 -18.11 33.67 -1.47
N GLU A 322 -19.00 33.90 -0.50
CA GLU A 322 -18.75 33.59 0.90
C GLU A 322 -18.52 32.08 1.11
N LYS A 323 -17.74 31.70 2.12
CA LYS A 323 -17.34 30.30 2.35
C LYS A 323 -18.53 29.37 2.57
N GLU A 324 -19.57 29.86 3.23
CA GLU A 324 -20.84 29.20 3.52
C GLU A 324 -21.55 28.68 2.25
N ALA A 325 -21.30 29.31 1.10
CA ALA A 325 -21.92 28.91 -0.15
C ALA A 325 -21.38 27.57 -0.69
N TYR A 326 -20.14 27.18 -0.34
CA TYR A 326 -19.48 25.99 -0.89
C TYR A 326 -18.82 25.08 0.16
N LYS A 327 -18.44 25.57 1.34
CA LYS A 327 -17.87 24.76 2.42
C LYS A 327 -18.94 24.15 3.30
N LYS A 328 -18.88 22.83 3.48
CA LYS A 328 -19.78 22.09 4.39
C LYS A 328 -19.39 22.21 5.87
N ILE A 329 -18.15 22.61 6.16
CA ILE A 329 -17.62 22.82 7.51
C ILE A 329 -16.91 24.16 7.53
N ILE A 330 -17.23 24.98 8.52
CA ILE A 330 -16.61 26.27 8.78
C ILE A 330 -16.11 26.24 10.22
N ILE A 331 -14.88 26.69 10.38
CA ILE A 331 -14.17 26.70 11.64
C ILE A 331 -13.87 28.17 11.95
N ASP A 332 -14.51 28.70 12.98
CA ASP A 332 -14.25 30.03 13.53
C ASP A 332 -12.92 30.07 14.27
#